data_AF-A0A848Y9G9-F1
#
_entry.id   AF-A0A848Y9G9-F1
#
_cell.length_a   1.000
_cell.length_b   1.000
_cell.length_c   1.000
_cell.angle_alpha   90.00
_cell.angle_beta   90.00
_cell.angle_gamma   90.00
#
_symmetry.space_group_name_H-M   'P 1'
#
loop_
_entity.id
_entity.type
_entity.pdbx_description
1 polymer ?
#
loop_
_entity_poly.entity_id
_entity_poly.type
_entity_poly.pdbx_seq_one_letter_code
_entity_poly.pdbx_strand_id
1 'polypeptide(L)'
;MHHGPFPANADLQALSKIRGCYLDEDGVHSPVALFVQSMDQETALYMGDWTTFSRINVLCSGPTPLLRCETSGTFAYPPDEQFSAKEFSAQRLHLTEAGKDVASGRRTAHALLERDEWLGGVHLKSGAPMWRWSKAKQQFSREEL
;
A
#
# COMPACT_ATOMS: atom_id res chain seq x y z
N MET A 1 -6.56 -8.70 -18.98
CA MET A 1 -7.80 -9.42 -18.63
C MET A 1 -7.46 -10.90 -18.49
N HIS A 2 -7.20 -11.38 -17.28
CA HIS A 2 -6.94 -12.80 -17.01
C HIS A 2 -7.81 -13.23 -15.83
N HIS A 3 -8.87 -13.99 -16.13
CA HIS A 3 -9.71 -14.69 -15.16
C HIS A 3 -9.34 -16.17 -15.20
N GLY A 4 -8.42 -16.59 -14.34
CA GLY A 4 -8.13 -18.00 -14.05
C GLY A 4 -8.40 -18.28 -12.56
N PRO A 5 -8.81 -19.50 -12.19
CA PRO A 5 -9.15 -19.82 -10.80
C PRO A 5 -7.92 -19.70 -9.90
N PHE A 6 -8.01 -18.86 -8.86
CA PHE A 6 -6.98 -18.70 -7.84
C PHE A 6 -6.77 -20.03 -7.09
N PRO A 7 -5.52 -20.55 -6.96
CA PRO A 7 -5.27 -21.81 -6.26
C PRO A 7 -5.58 -21.67 -4.76
N ALA A 8 -6.41 -22.59 -4.24
CA ALA A 8 -7.03 -22.57 -2.90
C ALA A 8 -6.07 -22.74 -1.71
N ASN A 9 -4.75 -22.82 -1.95
CA ASN A 9 -3.77 -23.22 -0.95
C ASN A 9 -2.68 -22.16 -0.72
N ALA A 10 -2.77 -21.00 -1.36
CA ALA A 10 -1.88 -19.88 -1.11
C ALA A 10 -2.36 -19.12 0.15
N ASP A 11 -1.47 -18.95 1.13
CA ASP A 11 -1.72 -18.09 2.28
C ASP A 11 -2.10 -16.69 1.80
N LEU A 12 -3.35 -16.26 2.07
CA LEU A 12 -3.84 -14.93 1.69
C LEU A 12 -3.07 -13.78 2.36
N GLN A 13 -2.14 -14.06 3.29
CA GLN A 13 -1.12 -13.09 3.68
C GLN A 13 -0.14 -12.74 2.55
N ALA A 14 -0.05 -13.54 1.50
CA ALA A 14 0.78 -13.30 0.32
C ALA A 14 0.12 -12.41 -0.74
N LEU A 15 -1.20 -12.14 -0.62
CA LEU A 15 -1.98 -11.49 -1.70
C LEU A 15 -2.42 -10.05 -1.41
N SER A 16 -2.15 -9.52 -0.21
CA SER A 16 -2.45 -8.11 0.11
C SER A 16 -1.57 -7.56 1.23
N LYS A 17 -0.25 -7.66 1.02
CA LYS A 17 0.66 -6.78 1.75
C LYS A 17 1.08 -5.67 0.81
N ILE A 18 0.40 -4.55 0.89
CA ILE A 18 1.18 -3.33 1.14
C ILE A 18 1.06 -3.10 2.65
N ARG A 19 1.67 -3.98 3.45
CA ARG A 19 1.75 -3.85 4.90
C ARG A 19 3.07 -3.18 5.23
N GLY A 20 3.05 -2.23 6.16
CA GLY A 20 4.16 -1.33 6.53
C GLY A 20 5.48 -1.95 7.01
N CYS A 21 5.78 -3.21 6.67
CA CYS A 21 7.10 -3.82 6.78
C CYS A 21 8.07 -3.36 5.65
N TYR A 22 7.59 -2.63 4.64
CA TYR A 22 8.44 -2.16 3.53
C TYR A 22 9.42 -1.06 3.92
N LEU A 23 9.26 -0.53 5.12
CA LEU A 23 10.13 0.48 5.69
C LEU A 23 10.51 -0.08 7.05
N ASP A 24 11.80 -0.35 7.21
CA ASP A 24 12.38 -0.41 8.54
C ASP A 24 11.99 0.88 9.28
N GLU A 25 11.86 0.86 10.61
CA GLU A 25 11.42 2.04 11.37
C GLU A 25 12.32 3.27 11.13
N ASP A 26 13.55 3.02 10.65
CA ASP A 26 14.58 4.00 10.31
C ASP A 26 14.96 4.05 8.81
N GLY A 27 14.28 3.28 7.96
CA GLY A 27 14.66 3.11 6.55
C GLY A 27 14.17 4.25 5.65
N VAL A 28 15.11 4.92 4.97
CA VAL A 28 14.81 5.83 3.84
C VAL A 28 14.99 5.07 2.53
N HIS A 29 13.92 4.94 1.75
CA HIS A 29 13.94 4.13 0.52
C HIS A 29 13.60 4.94 -0.73
N SER A 30 14.16 4.53 -1.87
CA SER A 30 13.71 5.04 -3.17
C SER A 30 12.45 4.30 -3.64
N PRO A 31 11.65 4.88 -4.54
CA PRO A 31 10.44 4.23 -5.05
C PRO A 31 10.75 2.89 -5.74
N VAL A 32 11.85 2.85 -6.50
CA VAL A 32 12.31 1.63 -7.17
C VAL A 32 12.75 0.57 -6.16
N ALA A 33 13.45 0.96 -5.09
CA ALA A 33 13.84 0.01 -4.04
C ALA A 33 12.63 -0.58 -3.33
N LEU A 34 11.60 0.23 -3.04
CA LEU A 34 10.34 -0.25 -2.47
C LEU A 34 9.62 -1.23 -3.39
N PHE A 35 9.63 -0.98 -4.70
CA PHE A 35 9.07 -1.92 -5.67
C PHE A 35 9.83 -3.24 -5.68
N VAL A 36 11.16 -3.23 -5.82
CA VAL A 36 11.97 -4.46 -5.83
C VAL A 36 11.78 -5.25 -4.52
N GLN A 37 11.80 -4.58 -3.37
CA GLN A 37 11.57 -5.22 -2.08
C GLN A 37 10.14 -5.79 -1.95
N SER A 38 9.14 -5.14 -2.57
CA SER A 38 7.79 -5.70 -2.68
C SER A 38 7.79 -7.01 -3.47
N MET A 39 8.50 -7.03 -4.59
CA MET A 39 8.59 -8.20 -5.47
C MET A 39 9.28 -9.38 -4.78
N ASP A 40 10.36 -9.16 -4.02
CA ASP A 40 11.08 -10.22 -3.29
C ASP A 40 10.22 -10.93 -2.24
N GLN A 41 9.15 -10.28 -1.77
CA GLN A 41 8.24 -10.81 -0.75
C GLN A 41 6.94 -11.36 -1.34
N GLU A 42 6.69 -11.15 -2.64
CA GLU A 42 5.54 -11.69 -3.34
C GLU A 42 5.77 -13.18 -3.68
N THR A 43 4.92 -14.06 -3.15
CA THR A 43 5.01 -15.50 -3.47
C THR A 43 4.55 -15.81 -4.90
N ALA A 44 3.88 -14.85 -5.55
CA ALA A 44 3.58 -14.87 -6.97
C ALA A 44 3.49 -13.42 -7.46
N LEU A 45 3.95 -13.18 -8.69
CA LEU A 45 4.04 -11.85 -9.29
C LEU A 45 2.63 -11.38 -9.65
N TYR A 46 2.05 -10.51 -8.83
CA TYR A 46 0.70 -9.97 -9.05
C TYR A 46 0.71 -8.48 -9.34
N MET A 47 1.58 -7.71 -8.70
CA MET A 47 1.59 -6.26 -8.80
C MET A 47 2.72 -5.76 -9.71
N GLY A 48 2.36 -5.00 -10.74
CA GLY A 48 3.32 -4.26 -11.54
C GLY A 48 3.78 -2.98 -10.84
N ASP A 49 4.92 -2.47 -11.26
CA ASP A 49 5.54 -1.21 -10.83
C ASP A 49 4.54 -0.05 -10.72
N TRP A 50 3.68 0.14 -11.71
CA TRP A 50 2.71 1.23 -11.73
C TRP A 50 1.70 1.16 -10.58
N THR A 51 1.21 -0.05 -10.28
CA THR A 51 0.24 -0.25 -9.20
C THR A 51 0.93 -0.06 -7.85
N THR A 52 2.19 -0.48 -7.73
CA THR A 52 3.00 -0.19 -6.54
C THR A 52 3.17 1.30 -6.34
N PHE A 53 3.56 2.06 -7.37
CA PHE A 53 3.75 3.51 -7.26
C PHE A 53 2.44 4.25 -6.96
N SER A 54 1.33 3.87 -7.61
CA SER A 54 0.01 4.42 -7.29
C SER A 54 -0.36 4.20 -5.82
N ARG A 55 -0.06 3.03 -5.25
CA ARG A 55 -0.30 2.77 -3.83
C ARG A 55 0.64 3.55 -2.91
N ILE A 56 1.92 3.72 -3.27
CA ILE A 56 2.84 4.60 -2.53
C ILE A 56 2.27 6.02 -2.49
N ASN A 57 1.71 6.51 -3.60
CA ASN A 57 1.05 7.81 -3.64
C ASN A 57 -0.14 7.90 -2.67
N VAL A 58 -1.01 6.88 -2.62
CA VAL A 58 -2.10 6.83 -1.64
C VAL A 58 -1.56 6.92 -0.21
N LEU A 59 -0.46 6.23 0.10
CA LEU A 59 0.15 6.29 1.43
C LEU A 59 0.80 7.63 1.76
N CYS A 60 1.24 8.39 0.75
CA CYS A 60 1.77 9.75 0.91
C CYS A 60 0.67 10.82 0.91
N SER A 61 -0.56 10.46 0.54
CA SER A 61 -1.68 11.38 0.35
C SER A 61 -2.66 11.37 1.53
N GLY A 62 -3.54 12.37 1.55
CA GLY A 62 -4.61 12.49 2.54
C GLY A 62 -4.20 13.25 3.81
N PRO A 63 -5.13 13.41 4.76
CA PRO A 63 -4.94 14.25 5.94
C PRO A 63 -3.97 13.65 6.96
N THR A 64 -3.80 12.32 6.98
CA THR A 64 -2.86 11.61 7.86
C THR A 64 -2.00 10.66 7.02
N PRO A 65 -0.95 11.17 6.34
CA PRO A 65 -0.12 10.35 5.47
C PRO A 65 0.67 9.32 6.29
N LEU A 66 0.80 8.11 5.75
CA LEU A 66 1.56 7.01 6.36
C LEU A 66 3.02 7.01 5.90
N LEU A 67 3.27 7.56 4.71
CA LEU A 67 4.58 7.78 4.13
C LEU A 67 4.83 9.27 3.91
N ARG A 68 6.10 9.68 3.93
CA ARG A 68 6.51 11.03 3.56
C ARG A 68 7.67 10.98 2.59
N CYS A 69 7.59 11.80 1.54
CA CYS A 69 8.71 12.06 0.64
C CYS A 69 9.55 13.21 1.20
N GLU A 70 10.84 12.99 1.45
CA GLU A 70 11.74 14.01 2.05
C GLU A 70 11.97 15.21 1.13
N THR A 71 12.11 14.95 -0.16
CA THR A 71 12.57 15.96 -1.12
C THR A 71 11.54 17.06 -1.35
N SER A 72 10.25 16.71 -1.36
CA SER A 72 9.15 17.60 -1.77
C SER A 72 7.95 17.59 -0.81
N GLY A 73 7.93 16.71 0.19
CA GLY A 73 6.76 16.50 1.06
C GLY A 73 5.62 15.72 0.39
N THR A 74 5.52 15.79 -0.95
CA THR A 74 4.59 15.03 -1.80
C THR A 74 5.36 14.01 -2.63
N PHE A 75 4.80 12.81 -2.80
CA PHE A 75 5.36 11.81 -3.69
C PHE A 75 4.88 12.06 -5.12
N ALA A 76 5.81 12.25 -6.06
CA ALA A 76 5.51 12.36 -7.47
C ALA A 76 5.65 10.98 -8.12
N TYR A 77 4.63 10.54 -8.84
CA TYR A 77 4.70 9.35 -9.69
C TYR A 77 4.06 9.65 -11.05
N PRO A 78 4.50 8.99 -12.13
CA PRO A 78 4.00 9.33 -13.47
C PRO A 78 2.47 9.07 -13.57
N PRO A 79 1.74 9.75 -14.47
CA PRO A 79 2.22 10.46 -15.64
C PRO A 79 2.28 11.98 -15.40
N ASP A 80 2.90 12.42 -14.32
CA ASP A 80 3.25 13.83 -14.20
C ASP A 80 4.37 14.15 -15.21
N GLU A 81 4.01 14.80 -16.32
CA GLU A 81 4.87 15.06 -17.49
C GLU A 81 6.11 15.92 -17.17
N GLN A 82 6.20 16.47 -15.95
CA GLN A 82 7.26 17.37 -15.52
C GLN A 82 8.42 16.67 -14.79
N PHE A 83 8.40 15.34 -14.70
CA PHE A 83 9.31 14.61 -13.82
C PHE A 83 10.15 13.57 -14.57
N SER A 84 11.48 13.69 -14.49
CA SER A 84 12.40 12.75 -15.13
C SER A 84 12.51 11.43 -14.34
N ALA A 85 12.88 10.34 -15.03
CA ALA A 85 13.15 9.05 -14.38
C ALA A 85 14.24 9.14 -13.30
N LYS A 86 15.21 10.06 -13.46
CA LYS A 86 16.27 10.32 -12.49
C LYS A 86 15.71 10.96 -11.23
N GLU A 87 14.86 11.99 -11.38
CA GLU A 87 14.22 12.65 -10.25
C GLU A 87 13.28 11.69 -9.51
N PHE A 88 12.56 10.84 -10.25
CA PHE A 88 11.74 9.78 -9.66
C PHE A 88 12.53 8.81 -8.80
N SER A 89 13.64 8.30 -9.32
CA SER A 89 14.51 7.38 -8.59
C SER A 89 15.24 8.05 -7.42
N ALA A 90 15.39 9.37 -7.44
CA ALA A 90 16.04 10.15 -6.40
C ALA A 90 15.13 10.47 -5.20
N GLN A 91 13.81 10.27 -5.31
CA GLN A 91 12.89 10.43 -4.17
C GLN A 91 13.27 9.52 -3.01
N ARG A 92 12.97 9.98 -1.81
CA ARG A 92 13.32 9.34 -0.54
C ARG A 92 12.09 9.29 0.34
N LEU A 93 11.65 8.09 0.67
CA LEU A 93 10.40 7.79 1.38
C LEU A 93 10.72 7.18 2.74
N HIS A 94 10.05 7.66 3.79
CA HIS A 94 10.11 7.12 5.14
C HIS A 94 8.72 7.06 5.80
N LEU A 95 8.58 6.26 6.86
CA LEU A 95 7.34 6.18 7.65
C LEU A 95 7.11 7.46 8.44
N THR A 96 5.88 7.96 8.43
CA THR A 96 5.43 8.92 9.44
C THR A 96 5.17 8.21 10.77
N GLU A 97 4.95 8.96 11.85
CA GLU A 97 4.52 8.36 13.14
C GLU A 97 3.21 7.57 12.99
N ALA A 98 2.27 8.06 12.16
CA ALA A 98 1.06 7.32 11.83
C ALA A 98 1.37 6.03 11.04
N GLY A 99 2.34 6.08 10.13
CA GLY A 99 2.86 4.90 9.43
C GLY A 99 3.44 3.85 10.38
N LYS A 100 4.24 4.27 11.37
CA LYS A 100 4.81 3.39 12.40
C LYS A 100 3.74 2.78 13.29
N ASP A 101 2.72 3.55 13.68
CA ASP A 101 1.56 3.04 14.41
C ASP A 101 0.79 1.98 13.62
N VAL A 102 0.65 2.16 12.31
CA VAL A 102 0.02 1.17 11.43
C VAL A 102 0.90 -0.08 11.26
N ALA A 103 2.21 0.09 11.06
CA ALA A 103 3.17 -1.00 10.89
C ALA A 103 3.24 -1.90 12.14
N SER A 104 3.20 -1.30 13.33
CA SER A 104 3.15 -1.99 14.62
C SER A 104 1.76 -2.54 15.00
N GLY A 105 0.72 -2.24 14.21
CA GLY A 105 -0.64 -2.69 14.47
C GLY A 105 -1.40 -1.91 15.55
N ARG A 106 -0.85 -0.80 16.05
CA ARG A 106 -1.52 0.12 16.99
C ARG A 106 -2.67 0.89 16.34
N ARG A 107 -2.62 1.10 15.03
CA ARG A 107 -3.69 1.70 14.22
C ARG A 107 -3.96 0.87 12.96
N THR A 108 -5.15 1.03 12.39
CA THR A 108 -5.47 0.45 11.08
C THR A 108 -5.33 1.51 10.00
N ALA A 109 -4.62 1.19 8.90
CA ALA A 109 -4.45 2.09 7.74
C ALA A 109 -5.79 2.61 7.19
N HIS A 110 -6.82 1.77 7.15
CA HIS A 110 -8.16 2.14 6.69
C HIS A 110 -8.78 3.32 7.44
N ALA A 111 -8.50 3.47 8.72
CA ALA A 111 -9.03 4.60 9.50
C ALA A 111 -8.34 5.93 9.15
N LEU A 112 -7.22 5.88 8.41
CA LEU A 112 -6.36 7.04 8.12
C LEU A 112 -6.31 7.37 6.62
N LEU A 113 -6.53 6.36 5.76
CA LEU A 113 -6.52 6.50 4.31
C LEU A 113 -7.92 6.74 3.77
N GLU A 114 -8.05 7.74 2.91
CA GLU A 114 -9.25 7.94 2.10
C GLU A 114 -9.29 6.91 0.97
N ARG A 115 -10.46 6.30 0.76
CA ARG A 115 -10.70 5.33 -0.31
C ARG A 115 -11.98 5.67 -1.05
N ASP A 116 -11.87 5.66 -2.36
CA ASP A 116 -12.98 5.70 -3.31
C ASP A 116 -12.53 4.96 -4.57
N GLU A 117 -12.57 3.63 -4.53
CA GLU A 117 -12.01 2.80 -5.60
C GLU A 117 -12.73 1.46 -5.77
N TRP A 118 -12.65 0.90 -6.97
CA TRP A 118 -13.17 -0.44 -7.27
C TRP A 118 -12.07 -1.49 -7.13
N LEU A 119 -12.33 -2.51 -6.32
CA LEU A 119 -11.46 -3.67 -6.17
C LEU A 119 -12.24 -4.95 -6.49
N GLY A 120 -12.00 -5.53 -7.66
CA GLY A 120 -12.57 -6.83 -8.04
C GLY A 120 -14.11 -6.86 -8.03
N GLY A 121 -14.77 -5.75 -8.40
CA GLY A 121 -16.23 -5.64 -8.40
C GLY A 121 -16.85 -5.19 -7.07
N VAL A 122 -16.03 -4.86 -6.06
CA VAL A 122 -16.47 -4.22 -4.82
C VAL A 122 -16.05 -2.76 -4.82
N HIS A 123 -16.98 -1.85 -4.58
CA HIS A 123 -16.67 -0.43 -4.40
C HIS A 123 -16.29 -0.17 -2.95
N LEU A 124 -15.04 0.26 -2.74
CA LEU A 124 -14.49 0.58 -1.43
C LEU A 124 -14.59 2.08 -1.21
N LYS A 125 -15.35 2.48 -0.19
CA LYS A 125 -15.61 3.88 0.14
C LYS A 125 -15.34 4.16 1.61
N SER A 126 -14.60 5.22 1.92
CA SER A 126 -14.45 5.71 3.28
C SER A 126 -15.82 6.08 3.89
N GLY A 127 -16.02 5.79 5.17
CA GLY A 127 -17.32 6.00 5.83
C GLY A 127 -18.35 4.88 5.59
N ALA A 128 -18.02 3.85 4.79
CA ALA A 128 -18.86 2.67 4.63
C ALA A 128 -18.31 1.46 5.41
N PRO A 129 -19.18 0.55 5.88
CA PRO A 129 -18.75 -0.68 6.56
C PRO A 129 -17.78 -1.50 5.71
N MET A 130 -16.72 -2.00 6.33
CA MET A 130 -15.67 -2.74 5.63
C MET A 130 -15.61 -4.19 6.08
N TRP A 131 -15.55 -5.10 5.10
CA TRP A 131 -15.31 -6.52 5.34
C TRP A 131 -13.81 -6.79 5.42
N ARG A 132 -13.38 -7.47 6.48
CA ARG A 132 -12.00 -7.86 6.70
C ARG A 132 -11.91 -9.35 6.92
N TRP A 133 -10.93 -9.96 6.28
CA TRP A 133 -10.56 -11.34 6.58
C TRP A 133 -9.66 -11.38 7.81
N SER A 134 -10.06 -12.11 8.85
CA SER A 134 -9.21 -12.43 9.99
C SER A 134 -8.51 -13.76 9.75
N LYS A 135 -7.18 -13.75 9.55
CA LYS A 135 -6.42 -15.01 9.44
C LYS A 135 -6.50 -15.84 10.72
N ALA A 136 -6.43 -15.20 11.89
CA ALA A 136 -6.48 -15.91 13.16
C ALA A 136 -7.80 -16.66 13.37
N LYS A 137 -8.92 -16.07 12.90
CA LYS A 137 -10.25 -16.66 13.02
C LYS A 137 -10.71 -17.43 11.78
N GLN A 138 -9.98 -17.32 10.67
CA GLN A 138 -10.38 -17.84 9.35
C GLN A 138 -11.81 -17.43 8.97
N GLN A 139 -12.17 -16.18 9.23
CA GLN A 139 -13.53 -15.66 9.05
C GLN A 139 -13.50 -14.22 8.54
N PHE A 140 -14.56 -13.85 7.83
CA PHE A 140 -14.85 -12.45 7.55
C PHE A 140 -15.51 -11.80 8.76
N SER A 141 -15.02 -10.63 9.13
CA SER A 141 -15.68 -9.72 10.07
C SER A 141 -16.04 -8.44 9.35
N ARG A 142 -17.23 -7.93 9.64
CA ARG A 142 -17.64 -6.59 9.24
C ARG A 142 -17.29 -5.63 10.37
N GLU A 143 -16.47 -4.64 10.08
CA GLU A 143 -16.23 -3.52 10.98
C GLU A 143 -17.18 -2.39 10.59
N GLU A 144 -18.05 -2.00 11.54
CA GLU A 144 -18.80 -0.76 11.43
C GLU A 144 -17.85 0.41 11.75
N LEU A 145 -18.01 1.53 11.04
CA LEU A 145 -17.23 2.76 11.25
C LEU A 145 -17.86 3.66 12.31
#